data_AF-A0AA35QF52-F1
#
_entry.id   AF-A0AA35QF52-F1
#
_cell.length_a   1.000
_cell.length_b   1.000
_cell.length_c   1.000
_cell.angle_alpha   90.00
_cell.angle_beta   90.00
_cell.angle_gamma   90.00
#
_symmetry.space_group_name_H-M   'P 1'
#
loop_
_entity.id
_entity.type
_entity.pdbx_description
1 polymer ?
#
loop_
_entity_poly.entity_id
_entity_poly.type
_entity_poly.pdbx_seq_one_letter_code
_entity_poly.pdbx_strand_id
1 'polypeptide(L)'
;MASSAQNIDPFSKHVRETTDKMVAEGHPERIVGDVHSLIRAVTKHFNLVPDSIVKSLPLYLHDIWYKCIQAGKNITAWSESQDVLVCHLVAVRNLGSPPPPAGSTKGNTLSDGRIFWSDLPLFAQDLVEEFTSRFYQKGSYNSEQYQNMGAFLGRLVSVGIYDGPALCTLSLFRETLEVPRSLNIDPESGEIPLDHLLFALSSLISHSGWSLPILASNHPSAPATDDSHPDLSGLGELAIKAGNIPSSGYSPQRWAFWMERLQELSQCGDGEVQSRAEDCRDSMEETQTMNRLL
;
A
#
# COMPACT_ATOMS: atom_id res chain seq x y z
N MET A 1 -15.85 -24.24 14.81
CA MET A 1 -14.50 -24.12 15.41
C MET A 1 -14.37 -22.70 15.90
N ALA A 2 -14.21 -22.54 17.22
CA ALA A 2 -14.34 -21.27 17.90
C ALA A 2 -13.18 -20.33 17.57
N SER A 3 -13.53 -19.10 17.21
CA SER A 3 -12.67 -17.94 17.02
C SER A 3 -11.75 -17.76 18.23
N SER A 4 -10.44 -17.85 18.00
CA SER A 4 -9.44 -17.34 18.92
C SER A 4 -9.49 -15.81 18.86
N ALA A 5 -10.40 -15.21 19.64
CA ALA A 5 -10.31 -13.80 19.97
C ALA A 5 -8.99 -13.59 20.72
N GLN A 6 -7.95 -13.20 20.00
CA GLN A 6 -6.71 -12.70 20.59
C GLN A 6 -7.11 -11.56 21.53
N ASN A 7 -6.66 -11.65 22.77
CA ASN A 7 -6.91 -10.67 23.81
C ASN A 7 -6.14 -9.39 23.41
N ILE A 8 -6.75 -8.53 22.60
CA ILE A 8 -6.16 -7.27 22.15
C ILE A 8 -5.88 -6.46 23.41
N ASP A 9 -4.63 -5.99 23.55
CA ASP A 9 -4.22 -5.13 24.65
C ASP A 9 -5.19 -3.92 24.77
N PRO A 10 -5.67 -3.58 25.99
CA PRO A 10 -6.67 -2.54 26.17
C PRO A 10 -6.27 -1.17 25.58
N PHE A 11 -4.97 -0.86 25.55
CA PHE A 11 -4.47 0.36 24.94
C PHE A 11 -4.61 0.31 23.41
N SER A 12 -4.16 -0.77 22.78
CA SER A 12 -4.31 -0.95 21.33
C SER A 12 -5.78 -0.90 20.90
N LYS A 13 -6.67 -1.55 21.67
CA LYS A 13 -8.12 -1.46 21.44
C LYS A 13 -8.61 -0.01 21.45
N HIS A 14 -8.22 0.77 22.47
CA HIS A 14 -8.60 2.17 22.59
C HIS A 14 -8.07 3.03 21.43
N VAL A 15 -6.84 2.80 20.97
CA VAL A 15 -6.24 3.50 19.84
C VAL A 15 -7.03 3.26 18.55
N ARG A 16 -7.42 2.00 18.30
CA ARG A 16 -8.22 1.64 17.12
C ARG A 16 -9.63 2.23 17.18
N GLU A 17 -10.33 2.08 18.32
CA GLU A 17 -11.67 2.67 18.52
C GLU A 17 -11.68 4.19 18.32
N THR A 18 -10.65 4.89 18.81
CA THR A 18 -10.54 6.34 18.64
C THR A 18 -10.31 6.71 17.17
N THR A 19 -9.53 5.91 16.44
CA THR A 19 -9.28 6.12 15.01
C THR A 19 -10.54 5.89 14.19
N ASP A 20 -11.24 4.77 14.43
CA ASP A 20 -12.50 4.44 13.77
C ASP A 20 -13.57 5.52 14.05
N LYS A 21 -13.60 6.04 15.27
CA LYS A 21 -14.48 7.15 15.63
C LYS A 21 -14.18 8.43 14.83
N MET A 22 -12.91 8.80 14.65
CA MET A 22 -12.54 9.97 13.84
C MET A 22 -13.01 9.82 12.38
N VAL A 23 -12.89 8.60 11.82
CA VAL A 23 -13.38 8.29 10.48
C VAL A 23 -14.91 8.41 10.43
N ALA A 24 -15.61 7.80 11.38
CA ALA A 24 -17.07 7.82 11.45
C ALA A 24 -17.65 9.23 11.64
N GLU A 25 -16.91 10.12 12.32
CA GLU A 25 -17.27 11.53 12.50
C GLU A 25 -16.92 12.42 11.29
N GLY A 26 -16.31 11.86 10.23
CA GLY A 26 -15.96 12.60 9.03
C GLY A 26 -14.72 13.50 9.18
N HIS A 27 -13.82 13.15 10.10
CA HIS A 27 -12.57 13.88 10.36
C HIS A 27 -11.30 13.01 10.21
N PRO A 28 -11.13 12.28 9.09
CA PRO A 28 -9.99 11.39 8.89
C PRO A 28 -8.64 12.12 8.83
N GLU A 29 -8.62 13.42 8.48
CA GLU A 29 -7.42 14.26 8.46
C GLU A 29 -6.77 14.42 9.86
N ARG A 30 -7.55 14.31 10.94
CA ARG A 30 -7.03 14.38 12.31
C ARG A 30 -6.09 13.22 12.63
N ILE A 31 -6.24 12.09 11.95
CA ILE A 31 -5.39 10.91 12.12
C ILE A 31 -3.93 11.26 11.80
N VAL A 32 -3.66 12.18 10.88
CA VAL A 32 -2.30 12.59 10.51
C VAL A 32 -1.56 13.20 11.70
N GLY A 33 -2.25 14.04 12.48
CA GLY A 33 -1.71 14.62 13.71
C GLY A 33 -1.41 13.56 14.78
N ASP A 34 -2.32 12.60 14.95
CA ASP A 34 -2.13 11.47 15.87
C ASP A 34 -0.92 10.61 15.49
N VAL A 35 -0.76 10.29 14.20
CA VAL A 35 0.38 9.54 13.68
C VAL A 35 1.69 10.26 14.01
N HIS A 36 1.76 11.57 13.76
CA HIS A 36 2.93 12.38 14.12
C HIS A 36 3.24 12.27 15.63
N SER A 37 2.23 12.46 16.48
CA SER A 37 2.39 12.44 17.93
C SER A 37 2.86 11.09 18.44
N LEU A 38 2.31 9.98 17.92
CA LEU A 38 2.69 8.62 18.30
C LEU A 38 4.12 8.29 17.87
N ILE A 39 4.47 8.61 16.62
CA ILE A 39 5.83 8.46 16.11
C ILE A 39 6.81 9.20 17.00
N ARG A 40 6.56 10.48 17.29
CA ARG A 40 7.41 11.32 18.15
C ARG A 40 7.54 10.73 19.55
N ALA A 41 6.47 10.16 20.10
CA ALA A 41 6.50 9.49 21.40
C ALA A 41 7.39 8.24 21.34
N VAL A 42 7.17 7.34 20.38
CA VAL A 42 7.98 6.13 20.21
C VAL A 42 9.46 6.48 20.01
N THR A 43 9.77 7.44 19.13
CA THR A 43 11.17 7.88 18.88
C THR A 43 11.83 8.40 20.15
N LYS A 44 11.15 9.26 20.94
CA LYS A 44 11.71 9.82 22.17
C LYS A 44 11.90 8.79 23.26
N HIS A 45 10.95 7.86 23.37
CA HIS A 45 10.93 6.92 24.47
C HIS A 45 11.80 5.70 24.19
N PHE A 46 12.04 5.31 22.93
CA PHE A 46 12.76 4.08 22.55
C PHE A 46 14.01 3.75 23.41
N ASN A 47 14.85 4.74 23.71
CA ASN A 47 16.10 4.54 24.48
C ASN A 47 15.95 4.68 26.01
N LEU A 48 14.79 5.14 26.48
CA LEU A 48 14.53 5.48 27.87
C LEU A 48 13.67 4.44 28.58
N VAL A 49 13.20 3.40 27.88
CA VAL A 49 12.20 2.48 28.43
C VAL A 49 12.81 1.18 28.97
N PRO A 50 12.35 0.69 30.14
CA PRO A 50 12.68 -0.64 30.63
C PRO A 50 12.33 -1.76 29.63
N ASP A 51 13.03 -2.90 29.73
CA ASP A 51 12.86 -4.09 28.87
C ASP A 51 11.40 -4.55 28.70
N SER A 52 10.53 -4.29 29.67
CA SER A 52 9.10 -4.63 29.60
C SER A 52 8.36 -3.86 28.50
N ILE A 53 8.75 -2.62 28.19
CA ILE A 53 8.09 -1.80 27.16
C ILE A 53 8.67 -2.07 25.78
N VAL A 54 9.95 -2.46 25.70
CA VAL A 54 10.55 -2.99 24.46
C VAL A 54 9.75 -4.20 23.95
N LYS A 55 9.24 -5.06 24.85
CA LYS A 55 8.37 -6.19 24.48
C LYS A 55 7.01 -5.77 23.91
N SER A 56 6.48 -4.61 24.28
CA SER A 56 5.22 -4.06 23.76
C SER A 56 5.39 -3.20 22.50
N LEU A 57 6.64 -2.88 22.11
CA LEU A 57 6.92 -2.02 20.96
C LEU A 57 6.25 -2.48 19.64
N PRO A 58 6.20 -3.78 19.30
CA PRO A 58 5.47 -4.23 18.12
C PRO A 58 4.00 -3.83 18.12
N LEU A 59 3.32 -3.85 19.29
CA LEU A 59 1.92 -3.43 19.39
C LEU A 59 1.75 -1.95 19.05
N TYR A 60 2.62 -1.08 19.57
CA TYR A 60 2.58 0.34 19.24
C TYR A 60 2.87 0.61 17.76
N LEU A 61 3.77 -0.16 17.14
CA LEU A 61 4.04 -0.07 15.70
C LEU A 61 2.79 -0.45 14.88
N HIS A 62 2.16 -1.58 15.20
CA HIS A 62 0.92 -1.98 14.54
C HIS A 62 -0.19 -0.93 14.68
N ASP A 63 -0.29 -0.26 15.82
CA ASP A 63 -1.27 0.81 16.01
C ASP A 63 -0.96 2.07 15.18
N ILE A 64 0.33 2.42 15.02
CA ILE A 64 0.77 3.52 14.14
C ILE A 64 0.44 3.18 12.68
N TRP A 65 0.75 1.97 12.23
CA TRP A 65 0.52 1.54 10.85
C TRP A 65 -0.96 1.39 10.54
N TYR A 66 -1.74 0.85 11.49
CA TYR A 66 -3.19 0.85 11.39
C TYR A 66 -3.74 2.27 11.17
N LYS A 67 -3.28 3.28 11.94
CA LYS A 67 -3.67 4.68 11.71
C LYS A 67 -3.25 5.19 10.33
N CYS A 68 -2.04 4.88 9.87
CA CYS A 68 -1.57 5.29 8.54
C CYS A 68 -2.46 4.68 7.44
N ILE A 69 -2.80 3.40 7.55
CA ILE A 69 -3.68 2.68 6.62
C ILE A 69 -5.10 3.25 6.66
N GLN A 70 -5.66 3.53 7.84
CA GLN A 70 -6.98 4.17 7.95
C GLN A 70 -6.98 5.59 7.38
N ALA A 71 -5.91 6.36 7.55
CA ALA A 71 -5.76 7.66 6.93
C ALA A 71 -5.68 7.53 5.40
N GLY A 72 -4.87 6.62 4.87
CA GLY A 72 -4.77 6.36 3.43
C GLY A 72 -6.10 5.90 2.81
N LYS A 73 -6.89 5.12 3.54
CA LYS A 73 -8.23 4.67 3.13
C LYS A 73 -9.27 5.79 3.10
N ASN A 74 -9.28 6.66 4.11
CA ASN A 74 -10.41 7.54 4.39
C ASN A 74 -10.15 9.02 4.07
N ILE A 75 -8.89 9.45 3.92
CA ILE A 75 -8.57 10.79 3.42
C ILE A 75 -8.71 10.76 1.90
N THR A 76 -9.43 11.73 1.33
CA THR A 76 -9.67 11.82 -0.12
C THR A 76 -8.37 11.83 -0.92
N ALA A 77 -8.34 11.16 -2.07
CA ALA A 77 -7.17 11.00 -2.94
C ALA A 77 -6.45 12.33 -3.30
N TRP A 78 -7.18 13.44 -3.35
CA TRP A 78 -6.68 14.76 -3.75
C TRP A 78 -6.38 15.70 -2.56
N SER A 79 -6.51 15.20 -1.33
CA SER A 79 -6.20 16.00 -0.14
C SER A 79 -4.70 16.00 0.13
N GLU A 80 -4.17 17.20 0.35
CA GLU A 80 -2.79 17.42 0.81
C GLU A 80 -2.50 16.70 2.14
N SER A 81 -3.53 16.32 2.91
CA SER A 81 -3.35 15.56 4.15
C SER A 81 -2.72 14.18 3.90
N GLN A 82 -2.97 13.55 2.74
CA GLN A 82 -2.24 12.33 2.36
C GLN A 82 -0.76 12.62 2.10
N ASP A 83 -0.42 13.75 1.47
CA ASP A 83 0.97 14.15 1.24
C ASP A 83 1.69 14.41 2.57
N VAL A 84 1.04 15.10 3.52
CA VAL A 84 1.59 15.33 4.86
C VAL A 84 1.85 14.01 5.60
N LEU A 85 0.93 13.04 5.50
CA LEU A 85 1.13 11.71 6.07
C LEU A 85 2.36 11.02 5.47
N VAL A 86 2.51 11.03 4.15
CA VAL A 86 3.66 10.42 3.47
C VAL A 86 4.96 11.15 3.82
N CYS A 87 4.94 12.49 3.94
CA CYS A 87 6.07 13.26 4.45
C CYS A 87 6.47 12.85 5.87
N HIS A 88 5.53 12.51 6.75
CA HIS A 88 5.86 11.99 8.08
C HIS A 88 6.55 10.63 7.99
N LEU A 89 6.09 9.72 7.13
CA LEU A 89 6.74 8.43 6.92
C LEU A 89 8.17 8.59 6.36
N VAL A 90 8.37 9.47 5.39
CA VAL A 90 9.71 9.81 4.86
C VAL A 90 10.60 10.41 5.94
N ALA A 91 10.09 11.37 6.71
CA ALA A 91 10.83 12.00 7.78
C ALA A 91 11.31 10.96 8.81
N VAL A 92 10.41 10.05 9.20
CA VAL A 92 10.73 8.95 10.13
C VAL A 92 11.77 8.01 9.56
N ARG A 93 11.62 7.59 8.31
CA ARG A 93 12.60 6.76 7.62
C ARG A 93 14.00 7.39 7.65
N ASN A 94 14.06 8.71 7.47
CA ASN A 94 15.29 9.49 7.49
C ASN A 94 15.86 9.74 8.90
N LEU A 95 15.09 9.52 9.97
CA LEU A 95 15.62 9.55 11.34
C LEU A 95 16.60 8.40 11.60
N GLY A 96 16.48 7.31 10.83
CA GLY A 96 17.27 6.10 11.06
C GLY A 96 17.01 5.49 12.42
N SER A 97 18.01 4.84 13.01
CA SER A 97 17.84 4.37 14.38
C SER A 97 18.03 5.50 15.40
N PRO A 98 17.24 5.53 16.49
CA PRO A 98 17.52 6.42 17.63
C PRO A 98 18.98 6.29 18.07
N PRO A 99 19.67 7.32 18.57
CA PRO A 99 21.05 7.19 19.05
C PRO A 99 21.12 6.24 20.26
N PRO A 100 22.19 5.43 20.44
CA PRO A 100 22.23 4.47 21.54
C PRO A 100 22.24 5.19 22.90
N PRO A 101 21.77 4.54 23.99
CA PRO A 101 21.93 5.07 25.34
C PRO A 101 23.40 5.41 25.62
N ALA A 102 23.65 6.51 26.36
CA ALA A 102 25.01 6.92 26.69
C ALA A 102 25.77 5.78 27.39
N GLY A 103 26.86 5.31 26.79
CA GLY A 103 27.69 4.19 27.29
C GLY A 103 27.39 2.82 26.66
N SER A 104 26.44 2.71 25.74
CA SER A 104 26.16 1.50 24.97
C SER A 104 26.97 1.43 23.67
N THR A 105 27.64 0.31 23.41
CA THR A 105 28.31 -0.02 22.14
C THR A 105 27.48 -0.89 21.20
N LYS A 106 26.29 -1.33 21.62
CA LYS A 106 25.37 -2.09 20.76
C LYS A 106 24.63 -1.11 19.85
N GLY A 107 24.86 -1.23 18.55
CA GLY A 107 24.12 -0.49 17.53
C GLY A 107 22.61 -0.75 17.65
N ASN A 108 21.81 0.23 17.25
CA ASN A 108 20.35 0.23 17.37
C ASN A 108 19.70 -0.54 16.23
N THR A 109 20.20 -1.75 16.05
CA THR A 109 19.74 -2.72 15.08
C THR A 109 18.74 -3.61 15.79
N LEU A 110 17.58 -3.82 15.19
CA LEU A 110 16.62 -4.83 15.64
C LEU A 110 17.31 -6.21 15.68
N SER A 111 16.75 -7.16 16.41
CA SER A 111 17.33 -8.51 16.56
C SER A 111 17.56 -9.25 15.23
N ASP A 112 16.95 -8.78 14.15
CA ASP A 112 17.03 -9.31 12.79
C ASP A 112 17.99 -8.55 11.85
N GLY A 113 18.71 -7.53 12.34
CA GLY A 113 19.64 -6.76 11.50
C GLY A 113 19.08 -5.46 10.91
N ARG A 114 17.80 -5.14 11.11
CA ARG A 114 17.14 -3.94 10.56
C ARG A 114 17.40 -2.65 11.35
N ILE A 115 17.42 -1.51 10.65
CA ILE A 115 17.58 -0.17 11.22
C ILE A 115 16.18 0.36 11.56
N PHE A 116 15.94 0.65 12.84
CA PHE A 116 14.60 0.74 13.40
C PHE A 116 13.62 1.63 12.63
N TRP A 117 13.95 2.88 12.28
CA TRP A 117 13.02 3.67 11.46
C TRP A 117 13.29 3.61 9.96
N SER A 118 14.53 3.35 9.51
CA SER A 118 14.87 3.31 8.09
C SER A 118 14.12 2.22 7.31
N ASP A 119 13.74 1.15 8.01
CA ASP A 119 13.06 0.01 7.41
C ASP A 119 11.55 0.00 7.68
N LEU A 120 10.99 1.02 8.36
CA LEU A 120 9.56 1.12 8.73
C LEU A 120 8.98 -0.24 9.21
N PRO A 121 9.50 -0.78 10.33
CA PRO A 121 9.30 -2.15 10.73
C PRO A 121 7.83 -2.48 10.89
N LEU A 122 7.40 -3.63 10.36
CA LEU A 122 6.01 -4.12 10.35
C LEU A 122 5.05 -3.35 9.42
N PHE A 123 5.45 -2.21 8.85
CA PHE A 123 4.58 -1.47 7.94
C PHE A 123 4.22 -2.29 6.70
N ALA A 124 5.22 -2.93 6.09
CA ALA A 124 5.01 -3.79 4.94
C ALA A 124 4.04 -4.94 5.24
N GLN A 125 4.20 -5.58 6.40
CA GLN A 125 3.33 -6.67 6.86
C GLN A 125 1.88 -6.19 7.01
N ASP A 126 1.66 -5.09 7.74
CA ASP A 126 0.31 -4.58 8.02
C ASP A 126 -0.40 -4.10 6.75
N LEU A 127 0.33 -3.47 5.84
CA LEU A 127 -0.23 -3.02 4.56
C LEU A 127 -0.59 -4.20 3.66
N VAL A 128 0.27 -5.22 3.58
CA VAL A 128 0.00 -6.45 2.81
C VAL A 128 -1.18 -7.22 3.43
N GLU A 129 -1.29 -7.27 4.75
CA GLU A 129 -2.43 -7.88 5.45
C GLU A 129 -3.74 -7.15 5.12
N GLU A 130 -3.75 -5.81 5.09
CA GLU A 130 -4.93 -5.04 4.68
C GLU A 130 -5.36 -5.38 3.24
N PHE A 131 -4.39 -5.51 2.32
CA PHE A 131 -4.68 -5.84 0.93
C PHE A 131 -5.26 -7.25 0.78
N THR A 132 -4.61 -8.23 1.41
CA THR A 132 -4.99 -9.66 1.32
C THR A 132 -6.27 -9.98 2.08
N SER A 133 -6.55 -9.27 3.18
CA SER A 133 -7.67 -9.59 4.07
C SER A 133 -8.90 -8.71 3.87
N ARG A 134 -8.75 -7.46 3.39
CA ARG A 134 -9.87 -6.51 3.33
C ARG A 134 -10.02 -5.80 1.99
N PHE A 135 -8.95 -5.34 1.37
CA PHE A 135 -9.04 -4.53 0.13
C PHE A 135 -9.78 -5.28 -0.98
N TYR A 136 -9.47 -6.57 -1.16
CA TYR A 136 -10.15 -7.43 -2.13
C TYR A 136 -11.43 -8.10 -1.62
N GLN A 137 -11.87 -7.79 -0.39
CA GLN A 137 -13.10 -8.32 0.18
C GLN A 137 -14.29 -7.39 -0.12
N LYS A 138 -15.35 -7.94 -0.73
CA LYS A 138 -16.58 -7.20 -1.01
C LYS A 138 -17.19 -6.59 0.26
N GLY A 139 -17.59 -5.33 0.15
CA GLY A 139 -18.23 -4.57 1.24
C GLY A 139 -17.25 -3.94 2.23
N SER A 140 -15.96 -4.25 2.16
CA SER A 140 -14.95 -3.65 3.05
C SER A 140 -14.53 -2.24 2.64
N TYR A 141 -14.70 -1.89 1.36
CA TYR A 141 -14.37 -0.61 0.76
C TYR A 141 -15.53 -0.11 -0.10
N ASN A 142 -15.80 1.20 -0.04
CA ASN A 142 -16.63 1.88 -1.04
C ASN A 142 -15.77 2.42 -2.19
N SER A 143 -16.41 2.95 -3.25
CA SER A 143 -15.72 3.44 -4.46
C SER A 143 -14.65 4.51 -4.15
N GLU A 144 -14.95 5.49 -3.28
CA GLU A 144 -13.99 6.53 -2.90
C GLU A 144 -12.81 5.94 -2.11
N GLN A 145 -13.06 4.99 -1.21
CA GLN A 145 -11.99 4.35 -0.43
C GLN A 145 -11.02 3.54 -1.31
N TYR A 146 -11.51 2.93 -2.39
CA TYR A 146 -10.64 2.30 -3.40
C TYR A 146 -9.71 3.34 -4.04
N GLN A 147 -10.27 4.47 -4.48
CA GLN A 147 -9.50 5.57 -5.06
C GLN A 147 -8.46 6.14 -4.09
N ASN A 148 -8.87 6.40 -2.84
CA ASN A 148 -8.03 6.97 -1.78
C ASN A 148 -6.84 6.08 -1.46
N MET A 149 -7.09 4.77 -1.33
CA MET A 149 -6.04 3.79 -1.05
C MET A 149 -5.08 3.64 -2.23
N GLY A 150 -5.59 3.67 -3.46
CA GLY A 150 -4.75 3.73 -4.67
C GLY A 150 -3.83 4.95 -4.65
N ALA A 151 -4.37 6.13 -4.33
CA ALA A 151 -3.61 7.38 -4.22
C ALA A 151 -2.50 7.27 -3.16
N PHE A 152 -2.83 6.72 -2.00
CA PHE A 152 -1.90 6.54 -0.90
C PHE A 152 -0.74 5.60 -1.29
N LEU A 153 -1.04 4.45 -1.91
CA LEU A 153 -0.01 3.57 -2.46
C LEU A 153 0.89 4.27 -3.47
N GLY A 154 0.30 5.08 -4.36
CA GLY A 154 1.03 5.82 -5.39
C GLY A 154 2.04 6.76 -4.75
N ARG A 155 1.60 7.53 -3.76
CA ARG A 155 2.48 8.43 -3.01
C ARG A 155 3.59 7.71 -2.25
N LEU A 156 3.34 6.53 -1.68
CA LEU A 156 4.38 5.75 -0.99
C LEU A 156 5.49 5.33 -1.96
N VAL A 157 5.13 4.81 -3.13
CA VAL A 157 6.14 4.40 -4.13
C VAL A 157 6.82 5.59 -4.79
N SER A 158 6.14 6.74 -4.93
CA SER A 158 6.73 7.96 -5.52
C SER A 158 7.88 8.53 -4.70
N VAL A 159 7.86 8.32 -3.37
CA VAL A 159 8.93 8.72 -2.45
C VAL A 159 9.90 7.59 -2.10
N GLY A 160 9.83 6.46 -2.80
CA GLY A 160 10.75 5.35 -2.65
C GLY A 160 10.52 4.44 -1.44
N ILE A 161 9.32 4.46 -0.85
CA ILE A 161 8.91 3.47 0.16
C ILE A 161 8.34 2.25 -0.60
N TYR A 162 9.22 1.29 -0.90
CA TYR A 162 8.89 0.14 -1.75
C TYR A 162 8.55 -1.13 -0.99
N ASP A 163 9.15 -1.39 0.17
CA ASP A 163 8.94 -2.63 0.94
C ASP A 163 7.50 -2.71 1.48
N GLY A 164 6.70 -3.63 0.95
CA GLY A 164 5.25 -3.68 1.12
C GLY A 164 4.49 -3.01 -0.03
N PRO A 165 4.51 -1.66 -0.17
CA PRO A 165 3.74 -0.96 -1.20
C PRO A 165 3.96 -1.48 -2.62
N ALA A 166 5.20 -1.81 -3.01
CA ALA A 166 5.49 -2.33 -4.34
C ALA A 166 4.83 -3.70 -4.64
N LEU A 167 4.58 -4.50 -3.59
CA LEU A 167 3.82 -5.75 -3.72
C LEU A 167 2.32 -5.48 -3.82
N CYS A 168 1.80 -4.54 -3.02
CA CYS A 168 0.40 -4.13 -3.10
C CYS A 168 0.05 -3.51 -4.47
N THR A 169 0.96 -2.73 -5.05
CA THR A 169 0.81 -2.19 -6.40
C THR A 169 0.80 -3.30 -7.46
N LEU A 170 1.74 -4.26 -7.41
CA LEU A 170 1.72 -5.42 -8.30
C LEU A 170 0.42 -6.22 -8.19
N SER A 171 -0.05 -6.44 -6.96
CA SER A 171 -1.32 -7.10 -6.69
C SER A 171 -2.49 -6.35 -7.32
N LEU A 172 -2.52 -5.02 -7.22
CA LEU A 172 -3.59 -4.20 -7.82
C LEU A 172 -3.56 -4.28 -9.35
N PHE A 173 -2.39 -4.18 -9.97
CA PHE A 173 -2.24 -4.38 -11.42
C PHE A 173 -2.71 -5.78 -11.84
N ARG A 174 -2.26 -6.82 -11.13
CA ARG A 174 -2.65 -8.22 -11.40
C ARG A 174 -4.16 -8.40 -11.30
N GLU A 175 -4.76 -8.01 -10.19
CA GLU A 175 -6.19 -8.18 -9.94
C GLU A 175 -7.05 -7.38 -10.92
N THR A 176 -6.57 -6.22 -11.38
CA THR A 176 -7.33 -5.36 -12.30
C THR A 176 -7.17 -5.80 -13.77
N LEU A 177 -5.97 -6.20 -14.18
CA LEU A 177 -5.63 -6.36 -15.61
C LEU A 177 -5.26 -7.79 -16.02
N GLU A 178 -4.88 -8.66 -15.08
CA GLU A 178 -4.43 -10.02 -15.40
C GLU A 178 -5.43 -11.10 -14.97
N VAL A 179 -6.38 -10.78 -14.11
CA VAL A 179 -7.46 -11.67 -13.69
C VAL A 179 -8.69 -11.41 -14.57
N PRO A 180 -9.27 -12.43 -15.23
CA PRO A 180 -10.52 -12.27 -15.97
C PRO A 180 -11.64 -11.81 -15.02
N ARG A 181 -12.30 -10.70 -15.36
CA ARG A 181 -13.44 -10.16 -14.59
C ARG A 181 -14.61 -9.90 -15.52
N SER A 182 -15.81 -10.18 -15.05
CA SER A 182 -17.04 -9.85 -15.78
C SER A 182 -17.31 -8.34 -15.70
N LEU A 183 -17.70 -7.72 -16.80
CA LEU A 183 -18.22 -6.35 -16.80
C LEU A 183 -19.60 -6.29 -16.12
N ASN A 184 -20.38 -7.37 -16.24
CA ASN A 184 -21.67 -7.52 -15.58
C ASN A 184 -21.46 -8.42 -14.36
N ILE A 185 -21.15 -7.81 -13.23
CA ILE A 185 -20.97 -8.55 -11.98
C ILE A 185 -22.35 -8.94 -11.42
N ASP A 186 -22.51 -10.22 -11.11
CA ASP A 186 -23.64 -10.68 -10.30
C ASP A 186 -23.52 -10.09 -8.89
N PRO A 187 -24.52 -9.35 -8.39
CA PRO A 187 -24.53 -8.84 -7.02
C PRO A 187 -24.27 -9.91 -5.94
N GLU A 188 -24.45 -11.20 -6.23
CA GLU A 188 -24.19 -12.30 -5.31
C GLU A 188 -22.78 -12.92 -5.44
N SER A 189 -22.00 -12.60 -6.49
CA SER A 189 -20.71 -13.28 -6.78
C SER A 189 -19.60 -13.03 -5.75
N GLY A 190 -19.79 -12.08 -4.84
CA GLY A 190 -18.74 -11.67 -3.91
C GLY A 190 -17.59 -10.88 -4.57
N GLU A 191 -17.65 -10.63 -5.89
CA GLU A 191 -16.59 -9.93 -6.61
C GLU A 191 -16.69 -8.41 -6.46
N ILE A 192 -15.54 -7.76 -6.56
CA ILE A 192 -15.41 -6.30 -6.60
C ILE A 192 -15.63 -5.83 -8.05
N PRO A 193 -16.48 -4.79 -8.26
CA PRO A 193 -16.64 -4.11 -9.53
C PRO A 193 -15.31 -3.71 -10.18
N LEU A 194 -15.16 -4.01 -11.48
CA LEU A 194 -13.92 -3.72 -12.21
C LEU A 194 -13.65 -2.22 -12.25
N ASP A 195 -14.68 -1.39 -12.36
CA ASP A 195 -14.60 0.07 -12.32
C ASP A 195 -14.00 0.57 -10.99
N HIS A 196 -14.33 -0.04 -9.84
CA HIS A 196 -13.70 0.31 -8.55
C HIS A 196 -12.19 0.03 -8.55
N LEU A 197 -11.78 -1.11 -9.12
CA LEU A 197 -10.36 -1.47 -9.20
C LEU A 197 -9.61 -0.58 -10.20
N LEU A 198 -10.22 -0.27 -11.35
CA LEU A 198 -9.68 0.70 -12.30
C LEU A 198 -9.60 2.10 -11.68
N PHE A 199 -10.53 2.46 -10.79
CA PHE A 199 -10.51 3.74 -10.12
C PHE A 199 -9.37 3.85 -9.09
N ALA A 200 -9.12 2.77 -8.33
CA ALA A 200 -7.93 2.65 -7.49
C ALA A 200 -6.64 2.70 -8.33
N LEU A 201 -6.60 1.97 -9.46
CA LEU A 201 -5.44 1.87 -10.34
C LEU A 201 -5.12 3.22 -11.01
N SER A 202 -6.12 3.94 -11.50
CA SER A 202 -5.97 5.29 -12.05
C SER A 202 -5.33 6.22 -11.02
N SER A 203 -5.89 6.24 -9.80
CA SER A 203 -5.38 7.07 -8.71
C SER A 203 -3.95 6.68 -8.29
N LEU A 204 -3.63 5.38 -8.28
CA LEU A 204 -2.27 4.88 -8.06
C LEU A 204 -1.30 5.48 -9.09
N ILE A 205 -1.62 5.33 -10.37
CA ILE A 205 -0.74 5.76 -11.47
C ILE A 205 -0.52 7.28 -11.37
N SER A 206 -1.59 8.07 -11.23
CA SER A 206 -1.51 9.53 -11.16
C SER A 206 -0.66 10.04 -9.99
N HIS A 207 -0.59 9.30 -8.88
CA HIS A 207 0.16 9.70 -7.69
C HIS A 207 1.52 9.02 -7.55
N SER A 208 1.84 8.07 -8.42
CA SER A 208 3.10 7.31 -8.37
C SER A 208 4.31 8.05 -8.95
N GLY A 209 4.08 9.18 -9.63
CA GLY A 209 5.14 9.89 -10.36
C GLY A 209 5.84 8.94 -11.32
N TRP A 210 7.18 8.97 -11.35
CA TRP A 210 7.97 8.14 -12.26
C TRP A 210 8.34 6.76 -11.70
N SER A 211 7.91 6.44 -10.47
CA SER A 211 8.38 5.25 -9.79
C SER A 211 7.93 3.95 -10.46
N LEU A 212 6.70 3.88 -10.98
CA LEU A 212 6.20 2.65 -11.61
C LEU A 212 6.95 2.28 -12.90
N PRO A 213 7.16 3.20 -13.88
CA PRO A 213 7.99 2.89 -15.05
C PRO A 213 9.44 2.56 -14.69
N ILE A 214 10.01 3.22 -13.68
CA ILE A 214 11.37 2.94 -13.20
C ILE A 214 11.44 1.52 -12.63
N LEU A 215 10.48 1.11 -11.80
CA LEU A 215 10.36 -0.25 -11.27
C LEU A 215 10.19 -1.28 -12.40
N ALA A 216 9.36 -0.98 -13.40
CA ALA A 216 9.20 -1.83 -14.58
C ALA A 216 10.47 -1.96 -15.42
N SER A 217 11.29 -0.91 -15.51
CA SER A 217 12.50 -0.87 -16.35
C SER A 217 13.73 -1.50 -15.68
N ASN A 218 13.86 -1.33 -14.37
CA ASN A 218 15.09 -1.68 -13.64
C ASN A 218 15.14 -3.12 -13.15
N HIS A 219 14.18 -3.96 -13.52
CA HIS A 219 14.10 -5.37 -13.13
C HIS A 219 14.55 -5.61 -11.66
N PRO A 220 13.95 -4.92 -10.67
CA PRO A 220 14.18 -5.35 -9.30
C PRO A 220 13.64 -6.77 -9.22
N SER A 221 14.52 -7.75 -8.98
CA SER A 221 14.08 -9.03 -8.44
C SER A 221 13.09 -8.68 -7.34
N ALA A 222 11.84 -9.13 -7.49
CA ALA A 222 10.76 -8.81 -6.55
C ALA A 222 11.35 -8.88 -5.13
N PRO A 223 11.15 -7.86 -4.27
CA PRO A 223 11.71 -7.88 -2.93
C PRO A 223 11.43 -9.25 -2.38
N ALA A 224 12.50 -10.01 -2.06
CA ALA A 224 12.44 -11.44 -1.82
C ALA A 224 11.31 -11.67 -0.83
N THR A 225 10.16 -12.10 -1.36
CA THR A 225 9.03 -12.42 -0.51
C THR A 225 9.54 -13.61 0.26
N ASP A 226 9.65 -13.44 1.58
CA ASP A 226 9.46 -14.56 2.47
C ASP A 226 8.29 -15.40 1.89
N ASP A 227 8.39 -16.72 1.86
CA ASP A 227 7.48 -17.65 1.14
C ASP A 227 5.99 -17.53 1.56
N SER A 228 5.64 -16.53 2.36
CA SER A 228 4.33 -16.21 2.93
C SER A 228 3.30 -15.71 1.91
N HIS A 229 3.67 -15.01 0.82
CA HIS A 229 2.69 -14.44 -0.12
C HIS A 229 3.07 -14.52 -1.62
N PRO A 230 3.31 -15.72 -2.19
CA PRO A 230 3.68 -15.90 -3.60
C PRO A 230 2.62 -15.37 -4.59
N ASP A 231 1.35 -15.28 -4.18
CA ASP A 231 0.23 -14.89 -5.05
C ASP A 231 0.22 -13.39 -5.40
N LEU A 232 0.83 -12.52 -4.59
CA LEU A 232 0.76 -11.06 -4.79
C LEU A 232 1.70 -10.55 -5.88
N SER A 233 2.87 -11.18 -6.03
CA SER A 233 3.85 -10.81 -7.06
C SER A 233 3.71 -11.66 -8.33
N GLY A 234 3.00 -12.79 -8.25
CA GLY A 234 2.76 -13.75 -9.34
C GLY A 234 2.02 -13.15 -10.53
N LEU A 235 1.89 -13.94 -11.59
CA LEU A 235 1.11 -13.58 -12.78
C LEU A 235 -0.36 -13.97 -12.62
N GLY A 236 -1.28 -13.18 -13.16
CA GLY A 236 -2.69 -13.54 -13.31
C GLY A 236 -2.93 -14.42 -14.53
N GLU A 237 -4.13 -14.99 -14.63
CA GLU A 237 -4.49 -15.98 -15.64
C GLU A 237 -4.32 -15.46 -17.09
N LEU A 238 -4.69 -14.20 -17.36
CA LEU A 238 -4.56 -13.59 -18.68
C LEU A 238 -3.08 -13.39 -19.08
N ALA A 239 -2.25 -12.95 -18.13
CA ALA A 239 -0.81 -12.81 -18.33
C ALA A 239 -0.13 -14.17 -18.57
N ILE A 240 -0.53 -15.20 -17.83
CA ILE A 240 -0.05 -16.58 -18.04
C ILE A 240 -0.45 -17.08 -19.44
N LYS A 241 -1.69 -16.84 -19.85
CA LYS A 241 -2.21 -17.23 -21.18
C LYS A 241 -1.50 -16.52 -22.32
N ALA A 242 -1.07 -15.27 -22.14
CA ALA A 242 -0.30 -14.53 -23.14
C ALA A 242 1.08 -15.16 -23.40
N GLY A 243 1.69 -15.82 -22.40
CA GLY A 243 2.89 -16.65 -22.55
C GLY A 243 4.19 -15.89 -22.87
N ASN A 244 4.15 -14.56 -22.95
CA ASN A 244 5.28 -13.69 -23.31
C ASN A 244 5.87 -12.91 -22.10
N ILE A 245 5.35 -13.14 -20.90
CA ILE A 245 5.84 -12.52 -19.67
C ILE A 245 6.78 -13.50 -18.94
N PRO A 246 8.08 -13.17 -18.81
CA PRO A 246 9.11 -14.15 -18.44
C PRO A 246 9.11 -14.52 -16.95
N SER A 247 8.63 -13.66 -16.06
CA SER A 247 8.68 -13.88 -14.61
C SER A 247 7.63 -13.06 -13.86
N SER A 248 7.38 -13.45 -12.61
CA SER A 248 6.68 -12.66 -11.60
C SER A 248 7.37 -11.29 -11.36
N GLY A 249 6.65 -10.37 -10.71
CA GLY A 249 7.14 -9.03 -10.39
C GLY A 249 7.03 -8.02 -11.53
N TYR A 250 7.80 -6.94 -11.43
CA TYR A 250 7.87 -5.88 -12.43
C TYR A 250 8.77 -6.27 -13.60
N SER A 251 8.31 -6.03 -14.83
CA SER A 251 9.11 -6.17 -16.04
C SER A 251 8.57 -5.30 -17.18
N PRO A 252 9.39 -4.94 -18.18
CA PRO A 252 8.93 -4.19 -19.34
C PRO A 252 7.84 -4.93 -20.13
N GLN A 253 7.93 -6.27 -20.23
CA GLN A 253 6.96 -7.11 -20.92
C GLN A 253 5.60 -7.10 -20.20
N ARG A 254 5.61 -7.18 -18.87
CA ARG A 254 4.39 -7.10 -18.06
C ARG A 254 3.75 -5.72 -18.13
N TRP A 255 4.57 -4.65 -18.16
CA TRP A 255 4.08 -3.28 -18.39
C TRP A 255 3.40 -3.12 -19.75
N ALA A 256 4.01 -3.64 -20.82
CA ALA A 256 3.42 -3.63 -22.16
C ALA A 256 2.10 -4.40 -22.20
N PHE A 257 2.03 -5.56 -21.56
CA PHE A 257 0.78 -6.32 -21.40
C PHE A 257 -0.32 -5.51 -20.70
N TRP A 258 0.01 -4.80 -19.61
CA TRP A 258 -0.96 -3.94 -18.92
C TRP A 258 -1.50 -2.82 -19.81
N MET A 259 -0.62 -2.20 -20.60
CA MET A 259 -1.00 -1.17 -21.58
C MET A 259 -1.97 -1.71 -22.64
N GLU A 260 -1.67 -2.89 -23.21
CA GLU A 260 -2.54 -3.58 -24.16
C GLU A 260 -3.90 -3.90 -23.52
N ARG A 261 -3.91 -4.38 -22.27
CA ARG A 261 -5.15 -4.69 -21.57
C ARG A 261 -6.01 -3.44 -21.32
N LEU A 262 -5.40 -2.33 -20.92
CA LEU A 262 -6.12 -1.05 -20.77
C LEU A 262 -6.69 -0.57 -22.11
N GLN A 263 -5.95 -0.74 -23.21
CA GLN A 263 -6.45 -0.45 -24.55
C GLN A 263 -7.69 -1.29 -24.90
N GLU A 264 -7.69 -2.59 -24.57
CA GLU A 264 -8.85 -3.45 -24.78
C GLU A 264 -10.05 -3.02 -23.92
N LEU A 265 -9.81 -2.67 -22.65
CA LEU A 265 -10.85 -2.20 -21.74
C LEU A 265 -11.42 -0.83 -22.16
N SER A 266 -10.61 0.05 -22.73
CA SER A 266 -11.06 1.34 -23.30
C SER A 266 -11.98 1.18 -24.51
N GLN A 267 -12.07 -0.01 -25.08
CA GLN A 267 -12.94 -0.32 -26.22
C GLN A 267 -14.15 -1.16 -25.79
N CYS A 268 -14.34 -1.37 -24.49
CA CYS A 268 -15.50 -2.11 -23.99
C CYS A 268 -16.76 -1.23 -24.11
N GLY A 269 -17.94 -1.88 -24.16
CA GLY A 269 -19.21 -1.17 -24.27
C GLY A 269 -19.73 -0.55 -22.96
N ASP A 270 -18.97 -0.66 -21.87
CA ASP A 270 -19.32 -0.11 -20.56
C ASP A 270 -18.66 1.25 -20.37
N GLY A 271 -19.46 2.31 -20.22
CA GLY A 271 -18.97 3.69 -20.23
C GLY A 271 -18.07 4.05 -19.05
N GLU A 272 -18.30 3.47 -17.86
CA GLU A 272 -17.48 3.75 -16.68
C GLU A 272 -16.14 3.02 -16.79
N VAL A 273 -16.16 1.74 -17.16
CA VAL A 273 -14.93 0.96 -17.39
C VAL A 273 -14.11 1.55 -18.53
N GLN A 274 -14.75 1.93 -19.63
CA GLN A 274 -14.10 2.57 -20.77
C GLN A 274 -13.35 3.83 -20.32
N SER A 275 -14.07 4.79 -19.72
CA SER A 275 -13.47 6.08 -19.32
C SER A 275 -12.31 5.88 -18.34
N ARG A 276 -12.43 4.96 -17.38
CA ARG A 276 -11.36 4.71 -16.40
C ARG A 276 -10.16 4.00 -17.01
N ALA A 277 -10.36 3.10 -17.97
CA ALA A 277 -9.28 2.45 -18.68
C ALA A 277 -8.51 3.45 -19.55
N GLU A 278 -9.20 4.40 -20.18
CA GLU A 278 -8.59 5.54 -20.90
C GLU A 278 -7.74 6.39 -19.94
N ASP A 279 -8.31 6.82 -18.80
CA ASP A 279 -7.57 7.60 -17.78
C ASP A 279 -6.27 6.90 -17.35
N CYS A 280 -6.33 5.59 -17.10
CA CYS A 280 -5.16 4.79 -16.71
C CYS A 280 -4.12 4.72 -17.83
N ARG A 281 -4.56 4.43 -19.06
CA ARG A 281 -3.68 4.29 -20.22
C ARG A 281 -2.95 5.60 -20.50
N ASP A 282 -3.69 6.69 -20.58
CA ASP A 282 -3.14 8.01 -20.91
C ASP A 282 -2.13 8.44 -19.84
N SER A 283 -2.44 8.22 -18.56
CA SER A 283 -1.50 8.47 -17.45
C SER A 283 -0.21 7.62 -17.55
N MET A 284 -0.33 6.33 -17.93
CA MET A 284 0.82 5.45 -18.13
C MET A 284 1.68 5.87 -19.33
N GLU A 285 1.07 6.33 -20.43
CA GLU A 285 1.78 6.83 -21.62
C GLU A 285 2.55 8.12 -21.34
N GLU A 286 1.93 9.07 -20.62
CA GLU A 286 2.57 10.32 -20.20
C GLU A 286 3.82 10.04 -19.36
N THR A 287 3.69 9.14 -18.38
CA THR A 287 4.79 8.78 -17.47
C THR A 287 5.92 8.07 -18.22
N GLN A 288 5.59 7.19 -19.17
CA GLN A 288 6.58 6.49 -19.99
C GLN A 288 7.31 7.42 -20.97
N THR A 289 6.60 8.39 -21.55
CA THR A 289 7.17 9.37 -22.48
C THR A 289 8.17 10.27 -21.78
N MET A 290 7.84 10.78 -20.59
CA MET A 290 8.77 11.59 -19.79
C MET A 290 10.01 10.81 -19.35
N ASN A 291 9.88 9.53 -18.98
CA ASN A 291 11.03 8.70 -18.59
C ASN A 291 12.03 8.49 -19.74
N ARG A 292 11.58 8.49 -21.02
CA ARG A 292 12.48 8.38 -22.18
C ARG A 292 13.26 9.65 -22.49
N LEU A 293 12.88 10.79 -21.90
CA LEU A 293 13.52 12.09 -22.11
C LEU A 293 14.62 12.42 -21.07
N LEU A 294 14.72 11.61 -20.01
CA LEU A 294 15.73 11.72 -18.94
C LEU A 294 16.89 10.74 -19.18
#